data_AF-A0A931BLD1-F1
#
_entry.id   AF-A0A931BLD1-F1
#
_cell.length_a   1.000
_cell.length_b   1.000
_cell.length_c   1.000
_cell.angle_alpha   90.00
_cell.angle_beta   90.00
_cell.angle_gamma   90.00
#
_symmetry.space_group_name_H-M   'P 1'
#
loop_
_entity.id
_entity.type
_entity.pdbx_description
1 polymer ?
#
loop_
_entity_poly.entity_id
_entity_poly.type
_entity_poly.pdbx_seq_one_letter_code
_entity_poly.pdbx_strand_id
1 'polypeptide(L)' 'MFILRLVLIFTVSLLVFAPITGYIAYNYGRSFWRWFAFGMLVPFFSVFVALFVAMRERAAEEKAAGHEARRRRG' A
#
# COMPACT_ATOMS: atom_id res chain seq x y z
N MET A 1 -11.87 6.95 -6.31
CA MET A 1 -11.89 8.02 -5.26
C MET A 1 -11.44 7.54 -3.87
N PHE A 2 -11.81 6.33 -3.43
CA PHE A 2 -11.44 5.81 -2.10
C PHE A 2 -9.92 5.61 -1.91
N ILE A 3 -9.26 5.06 -2.93
CA ILE A 3 -7.79 4.85 -2.95
C ILE A 3 -7.05 6.17 -2.83
N LEU A 4 -7.52 7.21 -3.53
CA LEU A 4 -6.91 8.54 -3.49
C LEU A 4 -6.97 9.13 -2.06
N ARG A 5 -8.08 8.92 -1.34
CA ARG A 5 -8.24 9.34 0.06
C ARG A 5 -7.32 8.57 1.00
N LEU A 6 -7.20 7.26 0.82
CA LEU A 6 -6.29 6.43 1.62
C LEU A 6 -4.83 6.84 1.42
N VAL A 7 -4.41 7.07 0.18
CA VAL A 7 -3.05 7.54 -0.16
C VAL A 7 -2.79 8.92 0.47
N LEU A 8 -3.77 9.82 0.42
CA LEU A 8 -3.63 11.18 0.96
C LEU A 8 -3.53 11.17 2.49
N ILE A 9 -4.36 10.38 3.19
CA ILE A 9 -4.28 10.19 4.64
C ILE A 9 -2.92 9.60 5.03
N PHE A 10 -2.48 8.56 4.33
CA PHE A 10 -1.17 7.95 4.59
C PHE A 10 -0.01 8.92 4.39
N THR A 11 -0.07 9.71 3.31
CA THR A 11 0.97 10.69 2.97
C THR A 11 1.04 11.80 4.01
N VAL A 12 -0.11 12.32 4.47
CA VAL A 12 -0.17 13.36 5.50
C VAL A 12 0.29 12.82 6.85
N SER A 13 -0.14 11.62 7.26
CA SER A 13 0.34 11.00 8.49
C SER A 13 1.85 10.75 8.46
N LEU A 14 2.41 10.29 7.33
CA LEU A 14 3.86 10.16 7.14
C LEU A 14 4.57 11.50 7.20
N LEU A 15 4.04 12.54 6.54
CA LEU A 15 4.63 13.88 6.53
C LEU A 15 4.66 14.54 7.90
N VAL A 16 3.74 14.19 8.81
CA VAL A 16 3.73 14.73 10.18
C VAL A 16 4.61 13.88 11.09
N PHE A 17 4.50 12.56 11.05
CA PHE A 17 5.24 11.68 11.95
C PHE A 17 6.71 11.47 11.54
N ALA A 18 7.04 11.46 10.25
CA ALA A 18 8.41 11.25 9.78
C ALA A 18 9.38 12.38 10.20
N PRO A 19 9.05 13.69 10.09
CA PRO A 19 9.96 14.74 10.56
C PRO A 19 10.00 14.81 12.09
N ILE A 20 8.90 14.55 12.80
CA ILE A 20 8.92 14.51 14.27
C ILE A 20 9.86 13.40 14.73
N THR A 21 9.79 12.22 14.11
CA THR A 21 10.64 11.12 14.53
C THR A 21 12.06 11.18 13.96
N GLY A 22 12.25 11.80 12.80
CA GLY A 22 13.56 12.15 12.25
C GLY A 22 14.27 13.21 13.11
N TYR A 23 13.55 14.21 13.61
CA TYR A 23 14.06 15.23 14.52
C TYR A 23 14.49 14.62 15.86
N ILE A 24 13.67 13.72 16.42
CA ILE A 24 14.03 12.97 17.64
C ILE A 24 15.25 12.08 17.38
N ALA A 25 15.34 11.39 16.23
CA ALA A 25 16.47 10.52 15.91
C ALA A 25 17.78 11.28 15.64
N TYR A 26 17.72 12.45 15.00
CA TYR A 26 18.86 13.31 14.72
C TYR A 26 19.48 13.84 16.02
N ASN A 27 18.63 14.21 16.99
CA ASN A 27 19.09 14.71 18.29
C ASN A 27 19.63 13.60 19.22
N TYR A 28 19.33 12.33 18.92
CA TYR A 28 19.77 11.16 19.71
C TYR A 28 20.90 10.34 19.06
N GLY A 29 21.50 10.80 17.95
CA GLY A 29 22.66 10.15 17.33
C GLY A 29 22.40 8.78 16.68
N ARG A 30 21.15 8.47 16.31
CA ARG A 30 20.78 7.17 15.71
C ARG A 30 20.33 7.30 14.25
N SER A 31 20.83 6.39 13.42
CA SER A 31 20.88 6.40 11.96
C SER A 31 19.65 6.96 11.24
N PHE A 32 19.80 8.17 10.67
CA PHE A 32 18.92 8.83 9.69
C PHE A 32 18.36 7.86 8.62
N TRP A 33 19.17 6.89 8.23
CA TRP A 33 18.86 5.85 7.26
C TRP A 33 17.63 4.98 7.61
N ARG A 34 17.34 4.72 8.89
CA ARG A 34 16.15 3.92 9.26
C ARG A 34 14.85 4.64 8.97
N TRP A 35 14.82 5.96 9.16
CA TRP A 35 13.65 6.79 8.93
C TRP A 35 13.47 7.11 7.44
N PHE A 36 14.58 7.34 6.74
CA PHE A 36 14.59 7.49 5.28
C PHE A 36 14.10 6.20 4.58
N ALA A 37 14.62 5.04 4.98
CA ALA A 37 14.16 3.75 4.45
C ALA A 37 12.67 3.53 4.70
N PHE A 38 12.15 3.94 5.87
CA PHE A 38 10.72 3.85 6.17
C PHE A 38 9.87 4.72 5.22
N GLY A 39 10.24 5.98 5.02
CA GLY A 39 9.55 6.88 4.09
C GLY A 39 9.60 6.40 2.64
N MET A 40 10.69 5.72 2.24
CA MET A 40 10.87 5.17 0.90
C MET A 40 10.15 3.82 0.69
N LEU A 41 10.12 2.95 1.72
CA LEU A 41 9.51 1.62 1.64
C LEU A 41 7.99 1.68 1.58
N VAL A 42 7.35 2.61 2.31
CA VAL A 42 5.89 2.71 2.36
C VAL A 42 5.23 2.89 0.98
N PRO A 43 5.63 3.86 0.13
CA PRO A 43 5.03 4.01 -1.19
C PRO A 43 5.27 2.78 -2.07
N PHE A 44 6.44 2.14 -1.95
CA PHE A 44 6.75 0.90 -2.65
C PHE A 44 5.82 -0.25 -2.24
N PHE A 45 5.58 -0.41 -0.93
CA PHE A 45 4.71 -1.44 -0.39
C PHE A 45 3.24 -1.19 -0.77
N SER A 46 2.81 0.07 -0.84
CA SER A 46 1.45 0.45 -1.24
C SER A 46 1.13 0.01 -2.67
N VAL A 47 2.05 0.23 -3.62
CA VAL A 47 1.89 -0.24 -5.01
C VAL A 47 1.83 -1.76 -5.07
N PHE A 48 2.67 -2.44 -4.29
CA PHE A 48 2.69 -3.90 -4.23
C PHE A 48 1.37 -4.50 -3.74
N VAL A 49 0.79 -3.92 -2.69
CA VAL A 49 -0.52 -4.33 -2.16
C VAL A 49 -1.62 -4.06 -3.19
N ALA A 50 -1.60 -2.91 -3.85
CA ALA A 50 -2.59 -2.61 -4.90
C ALA A 50 -2.54 -3.61 -6.06
N LEU A 51 -1.33 -3.97 -6.51
CA LEU A 51 -1.14 -4.99 -7.54
C LEU A 51 -1.62 -6.37 -7.07
N PHE A 52 -1.31 -6.74 -5.83
CA PHE A 52 -1.77 -8.01 -5.27
C PHE A 52 -3.30 -8.10 -5.17
N VAL A 53 -3.95 -7.02 -4.73
CA VAL A 53 -5.42 -6.93 -4.69
C VAL A 53 -6.00 -7.03 -6.09
N ALA A 54 -5.47 -6.27 -7.04
CA ALA A 54 -5.92 -6.31 -8.44
C ALA A 54 -5.78 -7.73 -9.03
N MET A 55 -4.65 -8.40 -8.79
CA MET A 55 -4.45 -9.79 -9.23
C MET A 55 -5.46 -10.76 -8.60
N ARG A 56 -5.75 -10.59 -7.30
CA ARG A 56 -6.72 -11.45 -6.59
C ARG A 56 -8.14 -11.25 -7.13
N GLU A 57 -8.52 -10.01 -7.43
CA GLU A 57 -9.82 -9.69 -8.03
C GLU A 57 -9.95 -10.34 -9.41
N ARG A 58 -8.94 -10.22 -10.28
CA ARG A 58 -8.92 -10.88 -11.59
C ARG A 58 -9.10 -12.40 -11.48
N ALA A 59 -8.36 -13.04 -10.57
CA ALA A 59 -8.45 -14.47 -10.35
C ALA A 59 -9.83 -14.90 -9.78
N ALA A 60 -10.51 -14.03 -9.04
CA ALA A 60 -11.87 -14.28 -8.56
C ALA A 60 -12.92 -14.10 -9.68
N GLU A 61 -12.76 -13.07 -10.52
CA GLU A 61 -13.61 -12.79 -11.69
C GLU A 61 -13.57 -13.96 -12.69
N GLU A 62 -12.37 -14.48 -13.02
CA GLU A 62 -12.22 -15.61 -13.94
C GLU A 62 -12.89 -16.90 -13.42
N LYS A 63 -12.78 -17.17 -12.11
CA LYS A 63 -13.43 -18.34 -11.50
C LYS A 63 -14.94 -18.22 -11.48
N ALA A 64 -15.47 -17.01 -11.23
CA ALA A 64 -16.91 -16.75 -11.28
C ALA A 64 -17.45 -16.89 -12.71
N ALA A 65 -16.76 -16.29 -13.69
CA ALA A 65 -17.12 -16.38 -15.10
C ALA A 65 -17.08 -17.84 -15.63
N GLY A 66 -16.09 -18.62 -15.22
CA GLY A 66 -16.01 -20.05 -15.55
C GLY A 66 -17.13 -20.87 -14.94
N HIS A 67 -17.57 -20.54 -13.72
CA HIS A 67 -18.67 -21.22 -13.06
C HIS A 67 -20.03 -20.90 -13.70
N GLU A 68 -20.25 -19.64 -14.10
CA GLU A 68 -21.45 -19.22 -14.83
C GLU A 68 -21.51 -19.80 -16.25
N ALA A 69 -20.39 -19.84 -16.97
CA ALA A 69 -20.32 -20.45 -18.29
C ALA A 69 -20.64 -21.96 -18.26
N ARG A 70 -20.25 -22.66 -17.18
CA ARG A 70 -20.56 -24.08 -16.97
C ARG A 70 -22.02 -24.31 -16.57
N ARG A 71 -22.63 -23.39 -15.80
CA ARG A 71 -24.07 -23.40 -15.44
C ARG A 71 -24.98 -23.18 -16.64
N ARG A 72 -24.59 -22.37 -17.63
CA ARG A 72 -25.39 -22.12 -18.84
C ARG A 72 -25.33 -23.23 -19.90
N ARG A 73 -24.37 -24.17 -19.79
CA ARG A 73 -24.16 -25.27 -20.75
C ARG A 73 -24.75 -26.62 -20.32
N GLY A 74 -25.22 -26.75 -19.08
CA GLY A 74 -25.89 -27.95 -18.56
C GLY A 74 -27.37 -27.72 -18.42
#